data_AF-A0A5J4QA13-F1
#
_entry.id   AF-A0A5J4QA13-F1
#
_cell.length_a   1.000
_cell.length_b   1.000
_cell.length_c   1.000
_cell.angle_alpha   90.00
_cell.angle_beta   90.00
_cell.angle_gamma   90.00
#
_symmetry.space_group_name_H-M   'P 1'
#
loop_
_entity.id
_entity.type
_entity.pdbx_description
1 polymer ?
#
loop_
_entity_poly.entity_id
_entity_poly.type
_entity_poly.pdbx_seq_one_letter_code
_entity_poly.pdbx_strand_id
1 'polypeptide(L)' 'MKAMSKNKQHAITFIFITLLIDVIGLGIILPVLPTLIEELIHGTISDASRYGGWLMVSYAIMQ' A
#
# COMPACT_ATOMS: atom_id res chain seq x y z
N MET A 1 7.78 -35.94 -16.81
CA MET A 1 7.79 -34.53 -17.28
C MET A 1 6.35 -34.03 -17.30
N LYS A 2 5.90 -33.28 -16.28
CA LYS A 2 4.49 -32.90 -16.12
C LYS A 2 4.24 -31.65 -16.96
N ALA A 3 3.48 -31.78 -18.05
CA ALA A 3 3.06 -30.63 -18.85
C ALA A 3 2.31 -29.64 -17.96
N MET A 4 2.92 -28.48 -17.72
CA MET A 4 2.30 -27.38 -16.99
C MET A 4 1.13 -26.89 -17.83
N SER A 5 -0.10 -27.11 -17.34
CA SER A 5 -1.34 -26.62 -17.95
C SER A 5 -1.18 -25.15 -18.35
N LYS A 6 -1.33 -24.84 -19.65
CA LYS A 6 -1.20 -23.49 -20.25
C LYS A 6 -1.99 -22.39 -19.51
N ASN A 7 -2.99 -22.76 -18.70
CA ASN A 7 -3.75 -21.83 -17.88
C ASN A 7 -2.99 -21.27 -16.66
N LYS A 8 -2.03 -22.00 -16.08
CA LYS A 8 -1.29 -21.52 -14.90
C LYS A 8 -0.31 -20.39 -15.22
N GLN A 9 0.19 -20.34 -16.45
CA GLN A 9 1.17 -19.34 -16.86
C GLN A 9 0.56 -17.94 -16.94
N HIS A 10 -0.68 -17.81 -17.44
CA HIS A 10 -1.41 -16.54 -17.45
C HIS A 10 -1.76 -16.05 -16.03
N ALA A 11 -2.09 -16.97 -15.12
CA ALA A 11 -2.40 -16.63 -13.73
C ALA A 11 -1.20 -16.02 -13.00
N ILE A 12 0.02 -16.54 -13.23
CA ILE A 12 1.24 -16.01 -12.60
C ILE A 12 1.54 -14.60 -13.12
N THR A 13 1.44 -14.36 -14.43
CA THR A 13 1.64 -13.03 -15.01
C THR A 13 0.62 -12.02 -14.47
N PHE A 14 -0.64 -12.41 -14.31
CA PHE A 14 -1.67 -11.55 -13.73
C PHE A 14 -1.34 -11.15 -12.28
N ILE A 15 -1.06 -12.14 -11.42
CA ILE A 15 -0.67 -11.91 -10.01
C ILE A 15 0.56 -10.99 -9.94
N PHE A 16 1.55 -11.23 -10.80
CA PHE A 16 2.75 -10.41 -10.83
C PHE A 16 2.45 -8.94 -11.16
N ILE A 17 1.62 -8.68 -12.18
CA ILE A 17 1.25 -7.30 -12.55
C ILE A 17 0.44 -6.64 -11.43
N THR A 18 -0.52 -7.36 -10.82
CA THR A 18 -1.31 -6.83 -9.71
C THR A 18 -0.41 -6.45 -8.52
N LEU A 19 0.50 -7.33 -8.12
CA LEU A 19 1.44 -7.06 -7.03
C LEU A 19 2.42 -5.94 -7.39
N LEU A 20 2.87 -5.87 -8.64
CA LEU A 20 3.75 -4.79 -9.10
C LEU A 20 3.05 -3.43 -8.94
N ILE A 21 1.80 -3.32 -9.40
CA ILE A 21 1.01 -2.10 -9.27
C ILE A 21 0.76 -1.77 -7.79
N ASP A 22 0.43 -2.77 -6.98
CA ASP A 22 0.16 -2.60 -5.54
C ASP A 22 1.37 -2.06 -4.77
N VAL A 23 2.55 -2.67 -4.96
CA VAL A 23 3.79 -2.23 -4.30
C VAL A 23 4.21 -0.83 -4.75
N ILE A 24 4.02 -0.48 -6.03
CA ILE A 24 4.25 0.89 -6.52
C ILE A 24 3.29 1.87 -5.85
N GLY A 25 2.00 1.50 -5.73
CA GLY A 25 0.99 2.31 -5.06
C GLY A 25 1.36 2.60 -3.61
N LEU A 26 1.66 1.57 -2.82
CA LEU A 26 2.09 1.72 -1.43
C LEU A 26 3.40 2.51 -1.32
N GLY A 27 4.35 2.27 -2.24
CA GLY A 27 5.62 2.99 -2.30
C GLY A 27 5.49 4.49 -2.55
N ILE A 28 4.44 4.91 -3.26
CA ILE A 28 4.15 6.34 -3.50
C ILE A 28 3.31 6.92 -2.35
N ILE A 29 2.29 6.21 -1.87
CA ILE A 29 1.32 6.74 -0.90
C ILE A 29 1.93 6.88 0.50
N LEU A 30 2.68 5.89 0.99
CA LEU A 30 3.24 5.91 2.35
C LEU A 30 4.13 7.12 2.67
N PRO A 31 5.08 7.55 1.81
CA PRO A 31 5.89 8.74 2.11
C PRO A 31 5.11 10.06 1.98
N VAL A 32 4.02 10.09 1.20
CA VAL A 32 3.23 11.31 0.95
C VAL A 32 2.12 11.50 2.00
N LEU A 33 1.66 10.42 2.62
CA LEU A 33 0.63 10.41 3.67
C LEU A 33 0.89 11.42 4.81
N PRO A 34 2.09 11.51 5.41
CA PRO A 34 2.36 12.46 6.48
C PRO A 34 2.12 13.92 6.06
N THR A 35 2.56 14.29 4.85
CA THR A 35 2.38 15.65 4.32
C THR A 35 0.89 15.95 4.08
N LEU A 36 0.13 15.00 3.56
CA LEU A 36 -1.32 15.18 3.36
C LEU A 36 -2.07 15.36 4.69
N ILE A 37 -1.65 14.64 5.73
CA ILE A 37 -2.24 14.78 7.07
C ILE A 37 -1.88 16.16 7.65
N GLU A 38 -0.62 16.60 7.48
CA GLU A 38 -0.16 17.93 7.91
C GLU A 38 -0.99 19.05 7.29
N GLU A 39 -1.21 19.00 5.97
CA GLU A 39 -2.05 19.94 5.23
C GLU A 39 -3.51 19.93 5.72
N LEU A 40 -4.05 18.76 6.06
CA LEU A 40 -5.43 18.63 6.54
C LEU A 40 -5.61 19.23 7.94
N ILE A 41 -4.69 18.95 8.86
CA ILE A 41 -4.78 19.38 10.26
C ILE A 41 -4.23 20.79 10.50
N HIS A 42 -3.58 21.40 9.50
CA HIS A 42 -2.86 22.67 9.60
C HIS A 42 -1.87 22.68 10.79
N GLY A 43 -1.18 21.55 10.97
CA GLY A 43 -0.32 21.29 12.13
C GLY A 43 1.15 21.11 11.73
N THR A 44 1.92 20.46 12.59
CA THR A 44 3.33 20.13 12.28
C THR A 44 3.46 18.69 11.75
N ILE A 45 4.57 18.39 11.09
CA ILE A 45 4.92 17.01 10.69
C ILE A 45 4.93 16.03 11.87
N SER A 46 5.22 16.49 13.09
CA SER A 46 5.19 15.68 14.32
C SER A 46 3.76 15.28 14.68
N ASP A 47 2.81 16.22 14.56
CA ASP A 47 1.39 15.95 14.80
C ASP A 47 0.84 15.01 13.74
N ALA A 48 1.16 15.28 12.46
CA ALA A 48 0.77 14.44 11.34
C ALA A 48 1.27 12.99 11.47
N SER A 49 2.51 12.80 11.93
CA SER A 49 3.09 11.47 12.19
C SER A 49 2.34 10.72 13.29
N ARG A 50 1.89 11.41 14.35
CA ARG A 50 1.08 10.82 15.41
C ARG A 50 -0.30 10.38 14.90
N TYR A 51 -0.98 11.24 14.14
CA TYR A 51 -2.27 10.90 13.52
C TYR A 51 -2.11 9.74 12.52
N GLY A 52 -1.09 9.79 11.66
CA GLY A 52 -0.77 8.72 10.72
C GLY A 52 -0.52 7.39 11.43
N GLY A 53 0.18 7.39 12.56
CA GLY A 53 0.38 6.20 13.39
C GLY A 53 -0.93 5.59 13.92
N TRP A 54 -1.84 6.41 14.46
CA TRP A 54 -3.14 5.94 14.93
C TRP A 54 -4.04 5.43 13.80
N LEU A 55 -4.00 6.08 12.64
CA LEU A 55 -4.72 5.62 11.45
C LEU A 55 -4.20 4.27 10.96
N MET A 56 -2.88 4.08 10.96
CA MET A 56 -2.26 2.81 10.56
C MET A 56 -2.60 1.68 11.54
N VAL A 57 -2.59 1.95 12.85
CA VAL A 57 -3.03 0.99 13.88
C VAL A 57 -4.50 0.63 13.69
N SER A 58 -5.36 1.63 13.48
CA SER A 58 -6.79 1.41 13.27
C SER A 58 -7.06 0.57 12.01
N TYR A 59 -6.32 0.84 10.93
CA TYR A 59 -6.37 0.04 9.70
C TYR A 59 -5.91 -1.40 9.94
N ALA A 60 -4.78 -1.61 10.63
CA ALA A 60 -4.25 -2.94 10.93
C ALA A 60 -5.17 -3.78 11.84
N ILE A 61 -6.00 -3.14 12.68
CA ILE A 61 -7.02 -3.84 13.48
C ILE A 61 -8.20 -4.27 12.61
N MET A 62 -8.57 -3.46 11.61
CA MET A 62 -9.69 -3.73 10.73
C MET A 62 -9.37 -4.80 9.68
N GLN A 63 -8.12 -4.85 9.21
CA GLN A 63 -7.63 -5.67 8.11
C GLN A 63 -7.37 -7.12 8.50
#